data_AF-A0A6M3KGB7-F1
#
_entry.id   AF-A0A6M3KGB7-F1
#
_cell.length_a   1.000
_cell.length_b   1.000
_cell.length_c   1.000
_cell.angle_alpha   90.00
_cell.angle_beta   90.00
_cell.angle_gamma   90.00
#
_symmetry.space_group_name_H-M   'P 1'
#
loop_
_entity.id
_entity.type
_entity.pdbx_description
1 polymer ?
#
loop_
_entity_poly.entity_id
_entity_poly.type
_entity_poly.pdbx_seq_one_letter_code
_entity_poly.pdbx_strand_id
1 'polypeptide(L)'
;MPIIIRPSSLPSFPDCARRTAARLAPNIVKEMGYDLRQLPQRAGPAVGTATHAAVAHTMQSKIDTGSSANQTETEQAGLQALDDTTANGVEWDGVTPNFNTAQKQVLRHYRVFRLHLEDDLRPKTVERRIEKVTKRGNTLSGQPDVTDDGVMDLKTGVARRANGSQYGAYALLLRADGDPASHITEDYIQRVAIDKEQPVPQQISYDVELSERIAGRIIMDIERAFEEFEREGDNLVFLANPGSMLCSDRWCQAWGTSFCEEGKR
;
A
#
# COMPACT_ATOMS: atom_id res chain seq x y z
N MET A 1 -21.81 11.23 1.50
CA MET A 1 -20.82 11.65 0.49
C MET A 1 -20.08 10.41 0.00
N PRO A 2 -19.84 10.25 -1.31
CA PRO A 2 -19.13 9.07 -1.81
C PRO A 2 -17.68 9.07 -1.33
N ILE A 3 -17.21 7.91 -0.83
CA ILE A 3 -15.81 7.70 -0.45
C ILE A 3 -15.04 6.97 -1.54
N ILE A 4 -13.72 7.15 -1.55
CA ILE A 4 -12.81 6.37 -2.39
C ILE A 4 -12.14 5.31 -1.53
N ILE A 5 -12.52 4.05 -1.72
CA ILE A 5 -11.93 2.89 -1.07
C ILE A 5 -10.65 2.51 -1.80
N ARG A 6 -9.52 2.53 -1.08
CA ARG A 6 -8.21 2.11 -1.59
C ARG A 6 -7.93 0.66 -1.16
N PRO A 7 -7.44 -0.22 -2.05
CA PRO A 7 -7.08 -1.60 -1.70
C PRO A 7 -6.17 -1.71 -0.47
N SER A 8 -5.22 -0.80 -0.28
CA SER A 8 -4.33 -0.77 0.89
C SER A 8 -5.02 -0.49 2.23
N SER A 9 -6.26 -0.01 2.22
CA SER A 9 -7.08 0.16 3.42
C SER A 9 -7.72 -1.15 3.89
N LEU A 10 -7.86 -2.14 3.01
CA LEU A 10 -8.57 -3.39 3.33
C LEU A 10 -7.85 -4.23 4.38
N PRO A 11 -6.52 -4.42 4.37
CA PRO A 11 -5.85 -5.09 5.49
C PRO A 11 -5.92 -4.29 6.80
N SER A 12 -6.00 -2.96 6.71
CA SER A 12 -6.02 -2.08 7.88
C SER A 12 -7.37 -2.01 8.58
N PHE A 13 -8.48 -2.15 7.84
CA PHE A 13 -9.82 -1.98 8.39
C PHE A 13 -10.16 -3.04 9.47
N PRO A 14 -9.93 -4.35 9.23
CA PRO A 14 -10.13 -5.38 10.25
C PRO A 14 -9.17 -5.27 11.45
N ASP A 15 -7.98 -4.69 11.26
CA ASP A 15 -7.06 -4.44 12.38
C ASP A 15 -7.55 -3.28 13.25
N CYS A 16 -7.92 -2.15 12.66
CA CYS A 16 -8.50 -1.01 13.37
C CYS A 16 -9.35 -0.15 12.42
N ALA A 17 -10.67 -0.23 12.55
CA ALA A 17 -11.60 0.51 11.71
C ALA A 17 -11.46 2.02 11.92
N ARG A 18 -11.31 2.47 13.17
CA ARG A 18 -11.08 3.88 13.55
C ARG A 18 -9.87 4.50 12.83
N ARG A 19 -8.72 3.82 12.88
CA ARG A 19 -7.49 4.27 12.19
C ARG A 19 -7.70 4.32 10.67
N THR A 20 -8.39 3.32 10.14
CA THR A 20 -8.64 3.24 8.71
C THR A 20 -9.57 4.35 8.24
N ALA A 21 -10.65 4.64 8.98
CA ALA A 21 -11.57 5.72 8.67
C ALA A 21 -10.87 7.10 8.65
N ALA A 22 -10.04 7.37 9.68
CA ALA A 22 -9.24 8.58 9.76
C ALA A 22 -8.32 8.78 8.55
N ARG A 23 -7.75 7.69 8.00
CA ARG A 23 -6.87 7.75 6.83
C ARG A 23 -7.64 7.79 5.50
N LEU A 24 -8.76 7.08 5.42
CA LEU A 24 -9.51 6.88 4.18
C LEU A 24 -10.30 8.13 3.78
N ALA A 25 -10.96 8.75 4.75
CA ALA A 25 -11.82 9.91 4.54
C ALA A 25 -11.61 10.97 5.64
N PRO A 26 -10.40 11.53 5.76
CA PRO A 26 -10.08 12.50 6.81
C PRO A 26 -10.99 13.75 6.76
N ASN A 27 -11.46 14.13 5.57
CA ASN A 27 -12.34 15.28 5.41
C ASN A 27 -13.72 15.02 6.02
N ILE A 28 -14.32 13.85 5.77
CA ILE A 28 -15.62 13.46 6.37
C ILE A 28 -15.52 13.44 7.90
N VAL A 29 -14.43 12.86 8.44
CA VAL A 29 -14.19 12.84 9.89
C VAL A 29 -14.13 14.27 10.47
N LYS A 30 -13.43 15.18 9.79
CA LYS A 30 -13.32 16.59 10.22
C LYS A 30 -14.62 17.37 10.08
N GLU A 31 -15.38 17.13 9.00
CA GLU A 31 -16.69 17.76 8.79
C GLU A 31 -17.71 17.33 9.85
N MET A 32 -17.57 16.14 10.41
CA MET A 32 -18.35 15.66 11.57
C MET A 32 -17.87 16.25 12.92
N GLY A 33 -16.91 17.18 12.92
CA GLY A 33 -16.46 17.89 14.11
C GLY A 33 -15.35 17.18 14.90
N TYR A 34 -14.71 16.16 14.32
CA TYR A 34 -13.60 15.46 14.96
C TYR A 34 -12.23 15.95 14.50
N ASP A 35 -11.26 15.91 15.40
CA ASP A 35 -9.88 16.27 15.10
C ASP A 35 -9.05 15.06 14.69
N LEU A 36 -8.12 15.30 13.76
CA LEU A 36 -7.13 14.33 13.33
C LEU A 36 -5.74 14.97 13.35
N ARG A 37 -4.75 14.19 13.77
CA ARG A 37 -3.35 14.59 13.71
C ARG A 37 -2.80 14.44 12.31
N GLN A 38 -1.79 15.25 11.99
CA GLN A 38 -0.90 14.97 10.87
C GLN A 38 0.19 14.00 11.31
N LEU A 39 0.55 13.06 10.45
CA LEU A 39 1.69 12.19 10.65
C LEU A 39 2.80 12.57 9.66
N PRO A 40 4.07 12.58 10.08
CA PRO A 40 5.17 12.81 9.17
C PRO A 40 5.33 11.64 8.19
N GLN A 41 5.99 11.90 7.06
CA GLN A 41 6.47 10.84 6.18
C GLN A 41 7.54 10.02 6.93
N ARG A 42 7.60 8.71 6.64
CA ARG A 42 8.49 7.77 7.33
C ARG A 42 9.44 7.09 6.35
N ALA A 43 10.61 6.71 6.85
CA ALA A 43 11.66 6.14 6.02
C ALA A 43 11.24 4.86 5.28
N GLY A 44 10.57 3.92 5.97
CA GLY A 44 10.11 2.68 5.36
C GLY A 44 9.21 2.90 4.12
N PRO A 45 8.07 3.61 4.24
CA PRO A 45 7.24 3.97 3.11
C PRO A 45 7.95 4.77 2.01
N ALA A 46 8.88 5.67 2.37
CA ALA A 46 9.65 6.44 1.38
C ALA A 46 10.57 5.55 0.54
N VAL A 47 11.35 4.68 1.18
CA VAL A 47 12.20 3.69 0.51
C VAL A 47 11.38 2.74 -0.34
N GLY A 48 10.21 2.30 0.16
CA GLY A 48 9.30 1.47 -0.59
C GLY A 48 8.81 2.15 -1.86
N THR A 49 8.26 3.36 -1.75
CA THR A 49 7.78 4.15 -2.90
C THR A 49 8.86 4.33 -3.97
N ALA A 50 10.08 4.68 -3.55
CA ALA A 50 11.22 4.81 -4.44
C ALA A 50 11.64 3.49 -5.11
N THR A 51 11.54 2.37 -4.39
CA THR A 51 11.79 1.03 -4.96
C THR A 51 10.75 0.68 -6.02
N HIS A 52 9.47 0.96 -5.76
CA HIS A 52 8.39 0.76 -6.75
C HIS A 52 8.61 1.62 -7.99
N ALA A 53 9.02 2.88 -7.85
CA ALA A 53 9.32 3.74 -8.99
C ALA A 53 10.43 3.17 -9.89
N ALA A 54 11.50 2.62 -9.31
CA ALA A 54 12.55 1.93 -10.07
C ALA A 54 12.00 0.68 -10.78
N VAL A 55 11.23 -0.16 -10.08
CA VAL A 55 10.62 -1.36 -10.67
C VAL A 55 9.65 -1.00 -11.80
N ALA A 56 8.80 0.00 -11.59
CA ALA A 56 7.86 0.49 -12.59
C ALA A 56 8.57 0.98 -13.85
N HIS A 57 9.68 1.71 -13.70
CA HIS A 57 10.49 2.16 -14.82
C HIS A 57 11.03 1.00 -15.68
N THR A 58 11.63 -0.03 -15.06
CA THR A 58 12.14 -1.18 -15.83
C THR A 58 11.02 -2.01 -16.46
N MET A 59 9.91 -2.20 -15.75
CA MET A 59 8.76 -2.95 -16.28
C MET A 59 8.08 -2.21 -17.43
N GLN A 60 7.96 -0.88 -17.37
CA GLN A 60 7.47 -0.07 -18.48
C GLN A 60 8.37 -0.21 -19.71
N SER A 61 9.70 -0.18 -19.54
CA SER A 61 10.64 -0.42 -20.66
C SER A 61 10.43 -1.80 -21.29
N LYS A 62 10.16 -2.85 -20.49
CA LYS A 62 9.85 -4.18 -21.02
C LYS A 62 8.57 -4.19 -21.84
N ILE A 63 7.55 -3.45 -21.42
CA ILE A 63 6.31 -3.29 -22.20
C ILE A 63 6.60 -2.58 -23.52
N ASP A 64 7.32 -1.47 -23.48
CA ASP A 64 7.49 -0.57 -24.64
C ASP A 64 8.47 -1.13 -25.68
N THR A 65 9.52 -1.82 -25.23
CA THR A 65 10.65 -2.23 -26.08
C THR A 65 10.87 -3.75 -26.15
N GLY A 66 10.16 -4.52 -25.32
CA GLY A 66 10.42 -5.95 -25.13
C GLY A 66 11.71 -6.26 -24.36
N SER A 67 12.40 -5.24 -23.83
CA SER A 67 13.67 -5.37 -23.11
C SER A 67 13.73 -4.51 -21.86
N SER A 68 14.52 -4.96 -20.88
CA SER A 68 14.73 -4.23 -19.63
C SER A 68 15.42 -2.90 -19.85
N ALA A 69 15.09 -1.92 -19.00
CA ALA A 69 15.74 -0.62 -19.03
C ALA A 69 17.23 -0.71 -18.65
N ASN A 70 17.98 0.33 -19.05
CA ASN A 70 19.34 0.50 -18.56
C ASN A 70 19.34 0.56 -17.01
N GLN A 71 20.32 -0.11 -16.40
CA GLN A 71 20.41 -0.18 -14.94
C GLN A 71 20.57 1.21 -14.31
N THR A 72 21.45 2.04 -14.86
CA THR A 72 21.76 3.37 -14.34
C THR A 72 20.55 4.29 -14.39
N GLU A 73 19.81 4.29 -15.51
CA GLU A 73 18.59 5.09 -15.67
C GLU A 73 17.51 4.68 -14.66
N THR A 74 17.36 3.37 -14.43
CA THR A 74 16.39 2.85 -13.47
C THR A 74 16.77 3.17 -12.02
N GLU A 75 18.06 3.05 -11.70
CA GLU A 75 18.60 3.46 -10.40
C GLU A 75 18.34 4.96 -10.16
N GLN A 76 18.54 5.81 -11.16
CA GLN A 76 18.23 7.24 -11.08
C GLN A 76 16.74 7.53 -10.89
N ALA A 77 15.85 6.82 -11.60
CA ALA A 77 14.40 6.97 -11.42
C ALA A 77 13.96 6.68 -9.96
N GLY A 78 14.51 5.63 -9.36
CA GLY A 78 14.26 5.32 -7.94
C GLY A 78 14.81 6.39 -6.99
N LEU A 79 16.01 6.90 -7.24
CA LEU A 79 16.61 7.95 -6.41
C LEU A 79 15.83 9.27 -6.51
N GLN A 80 15.39 9.66 -7.71
CA GLN A 80 14.56 10.85 -7.89
C GLN A 80 13.23 10.72 -7.15
N ALA A 81 12.56 9.56 -7.22
CA ALA A 81 11.33 9.32 -6.46
C ALA A 81 11.55 9.37 -4.94
N LEU A 82 12.73 8.98 -4.46
CA LEU A 82 13.11 9.13 -3.05
C LEU A 82 13.29 10.60 -2.69
N ASP A 83 14.01 11.38 -3.49
CA ASP A 83 14.17 12.83 -3.31
C ASP A 83 12.78 13.49 -3.21
N ASP A 84 11.90 13.24 -4.18
CA ASP A 84 10.55 13.81 -4.24
C ASP A 84 9.71 13.44 -3.01
N THR A 85 9.75 12.18 -2.60
CA THR A 85 8.97 11.68 -1.45
C THR A 85 9.49 12.22 -0.11
N THR A 86 10.76 12.59 -0.04
CA THR A 86 11.41 13.06 1.20
C THR A 86 11.58 14.57 1.28
N ALA A 87 11.19 15.32 0.23
CA ALA A 87 11.36 16.76 0.13
C ALA A 87 10.76 17.55 1.33
N ASN A 88 9.69 17.04 1.93
CA ASN A 88 9.01 17.69 3.07
C ASN A 88 9.44 17.13 4.44
N GLY A 89 10.59 16.47 4.50
CA GLY A 89 11.12 15.85 5.71
C GLY A 89 10.61 14.43 5.95
N VAL A 90 11.43 13.64 6.64
CA VAL A 90 11.16 12.22 6.93
C VAL A 90 11.59 11.88 8.35
N GLU A 91 10.74 11.13 9.05
CA GLU A 91 11.12 10.44 10.28
C GLU A 91 11.94 9.18 9.93
N TRP A 92 13.24 9.24 10.20
CA TRP A 92 14.18 8.13 10.04
C TRP A 92 13.99 7.06 11.12
N ASP A 93 14.36 5.81 10.82
CA ASP A 93 14.25 4.69 11.76
C ASP A 93 15.57 3.92 11.91
N GLY A 94 15.64 2.97 12.85
CA GLY A 94 16.89 2.24 13.13
C GLY A 94 17.41 1.39 11.96
N VAL A 95 16.58 1.08 10.97
CA VAL A 95 16.97 0.33 9.77
C VAL A 95 17.38 1.28 8.63
N THR A 96 16.81 2.48 8.59
CA THR A 96 17.13 3.55 7.65
C THR A 96 17.37 4.85 8.41
N PRO A 97 18.57 5.04 9.00
CA PRO A 97 18.83 6.13 9.94
C PRO A 97 19.02 7.50 9.27
N ASN A 98 19.18 7.55 7.95
CA ASN A 98 19.38 8.80 7.21
C ASN A 98 19.13 8.59 5.70
N PHE A 99 19.11 9.72 4.99
CA PHE A 99 18.87 9.79 3.55
C PHE A 99 19.86 8.97 2.71
N ASN A 100 21.16 9.05 3.01
CA ASN A 100 22.18 8.25 2.31
C ASN A 100 21.92 6.74 2.44
N THR A 101 21.51 6.29 3.63
CA THR A 101 21.15 4.89 3.84
C THR A 101 19.90 4.50 3.03
N ALA A 102 18.92 5.40 2.95
CA ALA A 102 17.73 5.19 2.13
C ALA A 102 18.07 5.04 0.65
N GLN A 103 18.92 5.91 0.09
CA GLN A 103 19.39 5.81 -1.29
C GLN A 103 20.04 4.45 -1.55
N LYS A 104 20.99 4.05 -0.70
CA LYS A 104 21.66 2.74 -0.81
C LYS A 104 20.70 1.56 -0.73
N GLN A 105 19.67 1.64 0.12
CA GLN A 105 18.64 0.61 0.22
C GLN A 105 17.78 0.53 -1.04
N VAL A 106 17.36 1.65 -1.62
CA VAL A 106 16.59 1.67 -2.88
C VAL A 106 17.39 0.97 -4.00
N LEU A 107 18.66 1.35 -4.19
CA LEU A 107 19.52 0.74 -5.20
C LEU A 107 19.69 -0.77 -4.98
N ARG A 108 19.90 -1.17 -3.72
CA ARG A 108 20.08 -2.57 -3.34
C ARG A 108 18.82 -3.39 -3.52
N HIS A 109 17.65 -2.85 -3.18
CA HIS A 109 16.36 -3.50 -3.44
C HIS A 109 16.12 -3.70 -4.92
N TYR A 110 16.36 -2.66 -5.75
CA TYR A 110 16.23 -2.79 -7.20
C TYR A 110 17.20 -3.83 -7.78
N ARG A 111 18.45 -3.87 -7.32
CA ARG A 111 19.42 -4.87 -7.79
C ARG A 111 18.99 -6.30 -7.50
N VAL A 112 18.43 -6.58 -6.32
CA VAL A 112 17.92 -7.92 -6.02
C VAL A 112 16.63 -8.23 -6.75
N PHE A 113 15.77 -7.24 -6.98
CA PHE A 113 14.62 -7.40 -7.89
C PHE A 113 15.09 -7.82 -9.29
N ARG A 114 16.04 -7.07 -9.86
CA ARG A 114 16.58 -7.33 -11.18
C ARG A 114 17.23 -8.71 -11.30
N LEU A 115 17.98 -9.10 -10.28
CA LEU A 115 18.69 -10.38 -10.29
C LEU A 115 17.78 -11.60 -10.13
N HIS A 116 16.69 -11.48 -9.38
CA HIS A 116 15.91 -12.64 -8.93
C HIS A 116 14.46 -12.69 -9.44
N LEU A 117 13.89 -11.57 -9.89
CA LEU A 117 12.47 -11.47 -10.21
C LEU A 117 12.21 -10.96 -11.63
N GLU A 118 13.03 -10.02 -12.11
CA GLU A 118 12.78 -9.31 -13.38
C GLU A 118 12.62 -10.23 -14.59
N ASP A 119 13.41 -11.30 -14.68
CA ASP A 119 13.41 -12.22 -15.81
C ASP A 119 12.17 -13.13 -15.87
N ASP A 120 11.49 -13.34 -14.74
CA ASP A 120 10.27 -14.15 -14.68
C ASP A 120 9.01 -13.33 -14.99
N LEU A 121 9.08 -12.01 -14.81
CA LEU A 121 7.95 -11.11 -15.05
C LEU A 121 7.73 -10.85 -16.55
N ARG A 122 6.47 -10.97 -17.00
CA ARG A 122 6.02 -10.65 -18.36
C ARG A 122 4.93 -9.58 -18.29
N PRO A 123 5.29 -8.32 -18.01
CA PRO A 123 4.31 -7.28 -17.71
C PRO A 123 3.42 -6.99 -18.92
N LYS A 124 2.10 -6.95 -18.70
CA LYS A 124 1.10 -6.38 -19.62
C LYS A 124 0.79 -4.93 -19.28
N THR A 125 0.66 -4.63 -18.00
CA THR A 125 0.50 -3.25 -17.51
C THR A 125 1.34 -3.04 -16.25
N VAL A 126 1.72 -1.80 -15.98
CA VAL A 126 2.46 -1.37 -14.79
C VAL A 126 1.82 -0.11 -14.26
N GLU A 127 1.61 -0.05 -12.94
CA GLU A 127 1.08 1.13 -12.25
C GLU A 127 -0.21 1.68 -12.90
N ARG A 128 -1.06 0.80 -13.47
CA ARG A 128 -2.31 1.21 -14.12
C ARG A 128 -3.42 1.43 -13.08
N ARG A 129 -3.90 2.67 -12.97
CA ARG A 129 -5.07 3.00 -12.15
C ARG A 129 -6.33 2.37 -12.76
N ILE A 130 -7.09 1.64 -11.95
CA ILE A 130 -8.42 1.12 -12.30
C ILE A 130 -9.41 1.60 -11.25
N GLU A 131 -10.53 2.14 -11.69
CA GLU A 131 -11.59 2.65 -10.82
C GLU A 131 -12.93 2.05 -11.22
N LYS A 132 -13.71 1.61 -10.23
CA LYS A 132 -15.06 1.08 -10.44
C LYS A 132 -15.96 1.59 -9.33
N VAL A 133 -17.18 1.98 -9.71
CA VAL A 133 -18.23 2.37 -8.77
C VAL A 133 -18.80 1.11 -8.12
N THR A 134 -18.92 1.12 -6.80
CA THR A 134 -19.49 0.03 -6.01
C THR A 134 -21.02 0.08 -6.07
N LYS A 135 -21.67 -0.99 -5.62
CA LYS A 135 -23.15 -1.04 -5.56
C LYS A 135 -23.78 0.03 -4.65
N ARG A 136 -23.02 0.56 -3.70
CA ARG A 136 -23.46 1.60 -2.76
C ARG A 136 -23.07 3.02 -3.21
N GLY A 137 -22.56 3.18 -4.43
CA GLY A 137 -22.23 4.48 -5.02
C GLY A 137 -20.88 5.05 -4.59
N ASN A 138 -20.04 4.27 -3.89
CA ASN A 138 -18.65 4.64 -3.60
C ASN A 138 -17.73 4.22 -4.75
N THR A 139 -16.46 4.58 -4.69
CA THR A 139 -15.46 4.18 -5.71
C THR A 139 -14.43 3.25 -5.10
N LEU A 140 -14.24 2.06 -5.66
CA LEU A 140 -13.03 1.27 -5.44
C LEU A 140 -11.98 1.73 -6.46
N SER A 141 -10.83 2.22 -5.99
CA SER A 141 -9.77 2.74 -6.85
C SER A 141 -8.41 2.19 -6.45
N GLY A 142 -7.85 1.35 -7.33
CA GLY A 142 -6.61 0.62 -7.13
C GLY A 142 -5.61 0.81 -8.26
N GLN A 143 -4.36 0.46 -8.00
CA GLN A 143 -3.26 0.51 -8.95
C GLN A 143 -2.33 -0.65 -8.58
N PRO A 144 -2.47 -1.82 -9.22
CA PRO A 144 -1.51 -2.90 -9.06
C PRO A 144 -0.14 -2.45 -9.56
N ASP A 145 0.93 -2.91 -8.92
CA ASP A 145 2.29 -2.54 -9.33
C ASP A 145 2.58 -3.07 -10.72
N VAL A 146 2.36 -4.37 -10.94
CA VAL A 146 2.48 -5.03 -12.24
C VAL A 146 1.29 -5.96 -12.44
N THR A 147 0.78 -6.02 -13.68
CA THR A 147 -0.17 -7.06 -14.08
C THR A 147 0.37 -7.77 -15.30
N ASP A 148 0.20 -9.09 -15.31
CA ASP A 148 0.40 -9.97 -16.45
C ASP A 148 -0.93 -10.68 -16.76
N ASP A 149 -1.03 -12.01 -16.70
CA ASP A 149 -2.32 -12.71 -16.61
C ASP A 149 -2.89 -12.73 -15.19
N GLY A 150 -2.18 -12.21 -14.20
CA GLY A 150 -2.60 -12.02 -12.83
C GLY A 150 -2.16 -10.68 -12.21
N VAL A 151 -2.08 -10.68 -10.88
CA VAL A 151 -1.60 -9.55 -10.08
C VAL A 151 -0.23 -9.88 -9.51
N MET A 152 0.76 -9.05 -9.83
CA MET A 152 2.09 -9.09 -9.25
C MET A 152 2.29 -7.81 -8.43
N ASP A 153 2.35 -7.96 -7.11
CA ASP A 153 2.47 -6.82 -6.20
C ASP A 153 3.80 -6.90 -5.43
N LEU A 154 4.60 -5.85 -5.57
CA LEU A 154 5.87 -5.71 -4.91
C LEU A 154 5.63 -5.19 -3.48
N LYS A 155 6.32 -5.79 -2.52
CA LYS A 155 6.33 -5.32 -1.14
C LYS A 155 7.73 -5.16 -0.63
N THR A 156 7.94 -4.07 0.08
CA THR A 156 9.17 -3.82 0.84
C THR A 156 8.84 -3.58 2.31
N GLY A 157 9.72 -4.01 3.20
CA GLY A 157 9.50 -3.82 4.63
C GLY A 157 10.46 -4.58 5.51
N VAL A 158 10.44 -4.29 6.82
CA VAL A 158 11.26 -5.04 7.78
C VAL A 158 10.67 -6.43 8.05
N ALA A 159 9.33 -6.51 8.03
CA ALA A 159 8.57 -7.75 8.22
C ALA A 159 7.38 -7.79 7.24
N ARG A 160 7.11 -9.00 6.72
CA ARG A 160 5.96 -9.28 5.86
C ARG A 160 4.65 -9.19 6.65
N ARG A 161 3.57 -8.81 5.98
CA ARG A 161 2.22 -8.71 6.55
C ARG A 161 1.23 -9.48 5.68
N ALA A 162 0.06 -9.79 6.25
CA ALA A 162 -1.01 -10.43 5.49
C ALA A 162 -1.77 -9.37 4.68
N ASN A 163 -1.60 -9.39 3.36
CA ASN A 163 -2.15 -8.40 2.43
C ASN A 163 -3.15 -9.00 1.42
N GLY A 164 -3.57 -10.26 1.61
CA GLY A 164 -4.44 -10.96 0.64
C GLY A 164 -5.72 -10.20 0.27
N SER A 165 -6.32 -9.44 1.20
CA SER A 165 -7.49 -8.61 0.90
C SER A 165 -7.18 -7.41 -0.01
N GLN A 166 -5.98 -6.82 0.07
CA GLN A 166 -5.54 -5.79 -0.87
C GLN A 166 -5.43 -6.38 -2.27
N TYR A 167 -4.81 -7.55 -2.42
CA TYR A 167 -4.64 -8.20 -3.72
C TYR A 167 -5.95 -8.68 -4.31
N GLY A 168 -6.85 -9.20 -3.45
CA GLY A 168 -8.22 -9.53 -3.84
C GLY A 168 -8.97 -8.34 -4.41
N ALA A 169 -8.77 -7.12 -3.89
CA ALA A 169 -9.39 -5.92 -4.48
C ALA A 169 -8.81 -5.56 -5.85
N TYR A 170 -7.52 -5.80 -6.10
CA TYR A 170 -6.95 -5.67 -7.44
C TYR A 170 -7.54 -6.68 -8.42
N ALA A 171 -7.67 -7.95 -8.01
CA ALA A 171 -8.33 -8.98 -8.82
C ALA A 171 -9.80 -8.61 -9.14
N LEU A 172 -10.54 -8.11 -8.15
CA LEU A 172 -11.91 -7.60 -8.36
C LEU A 172 -11.97 -6.46 -9.40
N LEU A 173 -11.03 -5.51 -9.34
CA LEU A 173 -10.94 -4.40 -10.28
C LEU A 173 -10.62 -4.88 -11.70
N LEU A 174 -9.66 -5.78 -11.84
CA LEU A 174 -9.27 -6.38 -13.12
C LEU A 174 -10.42 -7.18 -13.74
N ARG A 175 -11.11 -8.00 -12.96
CA ARG A 175 -12.32 -8.71 -13.41
C ARG A 175 -13.41 -7.75 -13.88
N ALA A 176 -13.64 -6.67 -13.16
CA ALA A 176 -14.60 -5.63 -13.56
C ALA A 176 -14.16 -4.82 -14.79
N ASP A 177 -12.89 -4.93 -15.19
CA ASP A 177 -12.33 -4.34 -16.41
C ASP A 177 -12.29 -5.33 -17.59
N GLY A 178 -12.81 -6.55 -17.40
CA GLY A 178 -12.86 -7.59 -18.42
C GLY A 178 -11.59 -8.43 -18.54
N ASP A 179 -10.65 -8.31 -17.60
CA ASP A 179 -9.37 -9.03 -17.60
C ASP A 179 -9.18 -9.79 -16.27
N PRO A 180 -9.92 -10.89 -16.01
CA PRO A 180 -9.86 -11.57 -14.72
C PRO A 180 -8.45 -12.14 -14.44
N ALA A 181 -7.94 -11.91 -13.22
CA ALA A 181 -6.63 -12.41 -12.80
C ALA A 181 -6.64 -13.94 -12.64
N SER A 182 -5.67 -14.63 -13.26
CA SER A 182 -5.44 -16.07 -13.12
C SER A 182 -4.69 -16.43 -11.84
N HIS A 183 -3.90 -15.49 -11.31
CA HIS A 183 -3.09 -15.67 -10.12
C HIS A 183 -2.88 -14.34 -9.36
N ILE A 184 -2.39 -14.47 -8.13
CA ILE A 184 -1.93 -13.36 -7.31
C ILE A 184 -0.59 -13.76 -6.69
N THR A 185 0.43 -12.93 -6.87
CA THR A 185 1.73 -13.10 -6.23
C THR A 185 2.17 -11.82 -5.53
N GLU A 186 2.66 -11.98 -4.30
CA GLU A 186 3.43 -10.95 -3.60
C GLU A 186 4.92 -11.23 -3.76
N ASP A 187 5.65 -10.28 -4.33
CA ASP A 187 7.10 -10.27 -4.37
C ASP A 187 7.63 -9.43 -3.20
N TYR A 188 8.15 -10.09 -2.17
CA TYR A 188 8.59 -9.42 -0.94
C TYR A 188 10.11 -9.26 -0.88
N ILE A 189 10.58 -8.01 -0.89
CA ILE A 189 11.99 -7.62 -0.69
C ILE A 189 12.17 -7.09 0.73
N GLN A 190 12.92 -7.82 1.56
CA GLN A 190 13.11 -7.44 2.95
C GLN A 190 14.05 -6.22 3.08
N ARG A 191 13.56 -5.14 3.68
CA ARG A 191 14.36 -4.00 4.11
C ARG A 191 15.16 -4.37 5.36
N VAL A 192 16.48 -4.45 5.21
CA VAL A 192 17.43 -4.74 6.29
C VAL A 192 18.44 -3.59 6.44
N ALA A 193 19.14 -3.56 7.58
CA ALA A 193 20.22 -2.60 7.81
C ALA A 193 21.33 -2.78 6.75
N ILE A 194 22.01 -1.68 6.39
CA ILE A 194 22.92 -1.65 5.22
C ILE A 194 24.16 -2.54 5.41
N ASP A 195 24.55 -2.81 6.64
CA ASP A 195 25.65 -3.68 7.04
C ASP A 195 25.31 -5.18 6.97
N LYS A 196 24.03 -5.54 6.86
CA LYS A 196 23.59 -6.93 6.67
C LYS A 196 23.55 -7.28 5.19
N GLU A 197 23.69 -8.55 4.84
CA GLU A 197 23.47 -9.04 3.47
C GLU A 197 22.00 -8.89 3.05
N GLN A 198 21.73 -8.69 1.74
CA GLN A 198 20.35 -8.57 1.24
C GLN A 198 19.78 -9.96 1.06
N PRO A 199 18.70 -10.32 1.77
CA PRO A 199 18.07 -11.60 1.54
C PRO A 199 17.51 -11.68 0.12
N VAL A 200 17.48 -12.90 -0.42
CA VAL A 200 16.78 -13.21 -1.67
C VAL A 200 15.29 -12.84 -1.49
N PRO A 201 14.65 -12.19 -2.48
CA PRO A 201 13.22 -11.91 -2.43
C PRO A 201 12.38 -13.18 -2.24
N GLN A 202 11.23 -13.04 -1.58
CA GLN A 202 10.27 -14.13 -1.43
C GLN A 202 9.10 -13.91 -2.39
N GLN A 203 8.70 -14.96 -3.12
CA GLN A 203 7.48 -14.94 -3.92
C GLN A 203 6.40 -15.75 -3.21
N ILE A 204 5.25 -15.14 -2.99
CA ILE A 204 4.15 -15.74 -2.23
C ILE A 204 2.89 -15.73 -3.07
N SER A 205 2.38 -16.91 -3.39
CA SER A 205 1.10 -17.04 -4.09
C SER A 205 -0.09 -16.98 -3.13
N TYR A 206 -1.16 -16.33 -3.57
CA TYR A 206 -2.43 -16.26 -2.86
C TYR A 206 -3.55 -16.87 -3.71
N ASP A 207 -4.52 -17.48 -3.04
CA ASP A 207 -5.74 -17.96 -3.68
C ASP A 207 -6.60 -16.77 -4.14
N VAL A 208 -6.87 -16.70 -5.44
CA VAL A 208 -7.59 -15.59 -6.08
C VAL A 208 -9.01 -15.47 -5.52
N GLU A 209 -9.76 -16.57 -5.52
CA GLU A 209 -11.17 -16.57 -5.13
C GLU A 209 -11.35 -16.19 -3.65
N LEU A 210 -10.56 -16.78 -2.76
CA LEU A 210 -10.57 -16.46 -1.33
C LEU A 210 -10.21 -15.00 -1.09
N SER A 211 -9.17 -14.50 -1.79
CA SER A 211 -8.73 -13.11 -1.67
C SER A 211 -9.82 -12.14 -2.12
N GLU A 212 -10.47 -12.39 -3.27
CA GLU A 212 -11.60 -11.60 -3.76
C GLU A 212 -12.79 -11.61 -2.77
N ARG A 213 -13.14 -12.77 -2.21
CA ARG A 213 -14.24 -12.91 -1.25
C ARG A 213 -13.97 -12.11 0.02
N ILE A 214 -12.76 -12.20 0.56
CA ILE A 214 -12.35 -11.43 1.74
C ILE A 214 -12.38 -9.93 1.41
N ALA A 215 -11.82 -9.52 0.26
CA ALA A 215 -11.81 -8.13 -0.17
C ALA A 215 -13.23 -7.56 -0.30
N GLY A 216 -14.13 -8.28 -0.98
CA GLY A 216 -15.52 -7.91 -1.15
C GLY A 216 -16.25 -7.75 0.19
N ARG A 217 -15.99 -8.64 1.16
CA ARG A 217 -16.57 -8.52 2.51
C ARG A 217 -16.10 -7.26 3.23
N ILE A 218 -14.80 -6.99 3.21
CA ILE A 218 -14.23 -5.81 3.89
C ILE A 218 -14.71 -4.52 3.23
N ILE A 219 -14.80 -4.47 1.90
CA ILE A 219 -15.37 -3.32 1.17
C ILE A 219 -16.79 -3.03 1.67
N MET A 220 -17.67 -4.05 1.73
CA MET A 220 -19.04 -3.87 2.22
C MET A 220 -19.08 -3.39 3.68
N ASP A 221 -18.18 -3.88 4.53
CA ASP A 221 -18.11 -3.47 5.93
C ASP A 221 -17.62 -2.02 6.08
N ILE A 222 -16.66 -1.57 5.24
CA ILE A 222 -16.24 -0.16 5.15
C ILE A 222 -17.42 0.71 4.75
N GLU A 223 -18.12 0.37 3.67
CA GLU A 223 -19.23 1.18 3.15
C GLU A 223 -20.35 1.32 4.16
N ARG A 224 -20.74 0.22 4.82
CA ARG A 224 -21.78 0.24 5.86
C ARG A 224 -21.38 1.15 7.02
N ALA A 225 -20.14 1.07 7.48
CA ALA A 225 -19.66 1.89 8.60
C ALA A 225 -19.64 3.38 8.24
N PHE A 226 -19.28 3.75 7.00
CA PHE A 226 -19.33 5.14 6.56
C PHE A 226 -20.75 5.67 6.39
N GLU A 227 -21.67 4.87 5.85
CA GLU A 227 -23.09 5.25 5.77
C GLU A 227 -23.69 5.51 7.17
N GLU A 228 -23.35 4.65 8.13
CA GLU A 228 -23.80 4.79 9.52
C GLU A 228 -23.17 6.02 10.19
N PHE A 229 -21.87 6.24 9.97
CA PHE A 229 -21.17 7.43 10.46
C PHE A 229 -21.77 8.72 9.93
N GLU A 230 -22.11 8.78 8.64
CA GLU A 230 -22.71 9.97 8.04
C GLU A 230 -24.13 10.23 8.57
N ARG A 231 -24.85 9.19 8.96
CA ARG A 231 -26.20 9.31 9.53
C ARG A 231 -26.18 9.77 10.97
N GLU A 232 -25.27 9.24 11.78
CA GLU A 232 -25.32 9.35 13.24
C GLU A 232 -24.26 10.29 13.83
N GLY A 233 -23.18 10.52 13.09
CA GLY A 233 -22.02 11.29 13.56
C GLY A 233 -21.22 10.60 14.67
N ASP A 234 -21.55 9.35 15.03
CA ASP A 234 -20.90 8.62 16.12
C ASP A 234 -19.66 7.85 15.65
N ASN A 235 -18.49 8.17 16.20
CA ASN A 235 -17.23 7.49 15.89
C ASN A 235 -17.19 6.02 16.35
N LEU A 236 -18.10 5.58 17.23
CA LEU A 236 -18.16 4.21 17.73
C LEU A 236 -18.51 3.18 16.65
N VAL A 237 -19.11 3.60 15.52
CA VAL A 237 -19.34 2.73 14.35
C VAL A 237 -18.04 2.14 13.81
N PHE A 238 -16.92 2.85 13.99
CA PHE A 238 -15.59 2.41 13.58
C PHE A 238 -14.82 1.84 14.76
N LEU A 239 -15.10 0.63 15.26
CA LEU A 239 -14.41 0.09 16.44
C LEU A 239 -12.87 0.28 16.40
N ALA A 240 -12.32 0.89 17.45
CA ALA A 240 -10.88 1.01 17.63
C ALA A 240 -10.29 -0.29 18.19
N ASN A 241 -9.00 -0.50 17.94
CA ASN A 241 -8.27 -1.64 18.48
C ASN A 241 -7.01 -1.15 19.22
N PRO A 242 -7.12 -0.91 20.54
CA PRO A 242 -5.98 -0.55 21.38
C PRO A 242 -4.89 -1.64 21.46
N GLY A 243 -5.22 -2.89 21.11
CA GLY A 243 -4.26 -4.00 21.04
C GLY A 243 -3.46 -4.04 19.74
N SER A 244 -3.80 -3.22 18.75
CA SER A 244 -3.03 -3.14 17.51
C SER A 244 -1.62 -2.63 17.79
N MET A 245 -0.62 -3.29 17.21
CA MET A 245 0.78 -2.85 17.22
C MET A 245 1.02 -1.52 16.49
N LEU A 246 0.00 -0.98 15.83
CA LEU A 246 -0.01 0.35 15.21
C LEU A 246 -0.86 1.36 16.00
N CYS A 247 -1.33 1.02 17.21
CA CYS A 247 -2.04 1.94 18.10
C CYS A 247 -1.05 2.82 18.87
N SER A 248 -0.51 3.84 18.21
CA SER A 248 0.32 4.87 18.85
C SER A 248 0.27 6.20 18.10
N ASP A 249 0.75 7.24 18.76
CA ASP A 249 0.95 8.57 18.20
C ASP A 249 1.86 8.59 16.96
N ARG A 250 2.77 7.61 16.85
CA ARG A 250 3.57 7.36 15.65
C ARG A 250 2.71 7.00 14.44
N TRP A 251 1.81 6.04 14.59
CA TRP A 251 1.24 5.31 13.43
C TRP A 251 -0.21 5.65 13.13
N CYS A 252 -0.90 6.39 14.01
CA CYS A 252 -2.34 6.60 13.92
C CYS A 252 -2.72 8.08 14.04
N GLN A 253 -3.35 8.62 12.99
CA GLN A 253 -3.84 10.01 12.94
C GLN A 253 -4.95 10.29 13.96
N ALA A 254 -5.71 9.27 14.35
CA ALA A 254 -6.78 9.39 15.35
C ALA A 254 -6.26 9.30 16.79
N TRP A 255 -5.03 8.82 17.01
CA TRP A 255 -4.54 8.54 18.35
C TRP A 255 -4.56 9.79 19.22
N GLY A 256 -5.24 9.69 20.36
CA GLY A 256 -5.31 10.76 21.34
C GLY A 256 -6.13 11.98 20.90
N THR A 257 -6.87 11.91 19.80
CA THR A 257 -7.76 13.00 19.35
C THR A 257 -9.18 12.80 19.88
N SER A 258 -10.06 13.77 19.63
CA SER A 258 -11.51 13.62 19.88
C SER A 258 -12.12 12.48 19.05
N PHE A 259 -11.50 12.08 17.93
CA PHE A 259 -11.95 10.94 17.16
C PHE A 259 -11.61 9.60 17.83
N CYS A 260 -10.53 9.49 18.62
CA CYS A 260 -10.19 8.24 19.31
C CYS A 260 -9.56 8.50 20.68
N GLU A 261 -10.43 8.47 21.70
CA GLU A 261 -10.03 8.65 23.10
C GLU A 261 -9.40 7.37 23.69
N GLU A 262 -9.71 6.20 23.14
CA GLU A 262 -9.17 4.90 23.57
C GLU A 262 -7.65 4.77 23.41
N GLY A 263 -7.04 5.63 22.56
CA GLY A 263 -5.59 5.70 22.36
C GLY A 263 -4.84 6.38 23.50
N LYS A 264 -5.51 7.16 24.36
CA LYS A 264 -4.87 7.86 25.50
C LYS A 264 -4.70 6.86 26.66
N ARG A 265 -3.65 6.04 26.60
CA ARG A 265 -3.18 5.24 27.73
C ARG A 265 -1.79 5.69 28.15
#